data_AF-A0A1I0MJ46-F1
#
_entry.id   AF-A0A1I0MJ46-F1
#
_cell.length_a   1.000
_cell.length_b   1.000
_cell.length_c   1.000
_cell.angle_alpha   90.00
_cell.angle_beta   90.00
_cell.angle_gamma   90.00
#
_symmetry.space_group_name_H-M   'P 1'
#
loop_
_entity.id
_entity.type
_entity.pdbx_description
1 polymer ?
#
loop_
_entity_poly.entity_id
_entity_poly.type
_entity_poly.pdbx_seq_one_letter_code
_entity_poly.pdbx_strand_id
1 'polypeptide(L)'
;MRANAWLSDINSVLVLITVLLISTSYTKAQNVSKMKKKILFVVTSHDKKGNTGEGTGFYLSEVAHPWEVLTNAGYDIDFVSPQGGEAPVDGLNLGDAANKKFWNDAVYKERIEKTRKPSEINPVQYVAIHYAGGHGAMWDFADNTALAAIAAKIYENGGIVSAVCHGPAGLVNIRLSNGRYLVDGKKINAFTNEEEVAVKLDKVVPFLLESKLMERGAIFEKSGLWQSHVVTDQRVVTGQNPQSAKAVGEAVLSALQQQQAVARLTRYEVKPEYQDQFKKAIRDYVSYAIDIESNIMAEAYYERENPSILWITERWVSIEEWLKAKSNTQSQAVSRLAEMALQTPIKSISIKDLETLSKQQWRKTANIADSQLTIMLFVDAKAGTQQRFKDVYHVAMPQFRSEPGVITYQLSELEEDDTQFVTYEKFRSNAAFQYHLNFPPIRPVIDYLNSSIKKQPFQNGLHNLIEFAPLIRQ
;
A
#
# COMPACT_ATOMS: atom_id res chain seq x y z
N MET A 1 6.63 66.66 -13.48
CA MET A 1 6.57 65.30 -14.06
C MET A 1 7.89 64.54 -13.84
N ARG A 2 8.22 64.12 -12.60
CA ARG A 2 9.39 63.26 -12.31
C ARG A 2 9.18 62.38 -11.06
N ALA A 3 7.94 61.96 -10.77
CA ALA A 3 7.63 61.11 -9.62
C ALA A 3 7.09 59.71 -10.00
N ASN A 4 6.69 59.48 -11.26
CA ASN A 4 6.03 58.24 -11.66
C ASN A 4 6.95 57.19 -12.30
N ALA A 5 8.22 57.51 -12.58
CA ALA A 5 9.17 56.54 -13.15
C ALA A 5 9.85 55.66 -12.08
N TRP A 6 9.86 56.09 -10.82
CA TRP A 6 10.57 55.38 -9.74
C TRP A 6 9.75 54.21 -9.16
N LEU A 7 8.42 54.30 -9.22
CA LEU A 7 7.50 53.27 -8.69
C LEU A 7 7.35 52.05 -9.64
N SER A 8 7.54 52.24 -10.95
CA SER A 8 7.51 51.13 -11.94
C SER A 8 8.76 50.25 -11.85
N ASP A 9 9.91 50.83 -11.52
CA ASP A 9 11.17 50.10 -11.40
C ASP A 9 11.23 49.25 -10.13
N ILE A 10 10.65 49.72 -9.02
CA ILE A 10 10.57 48.96 -7.76
C ILE A 10 9.67 47.73 -7.91
N ASN A 11 8.52 47.86 -8.58
CA ASN A 11 7.62 46.72 -8.82
C ASN A 11 8.23 45.70 -9.78
N SER A 12 9.01 46.15 -10.77
CA SER A 12 9.70 45.25 -11.70
C SER A 12 10.84 44.47 -11.01
N VAL A 13 11.57 45.13 -10.11
CA VAL A 13 12.63 44.48 -9.29
C VAL A 13 12.03 43.53 -8.25
N LEU A 14 10.91 43.87 -7.61
CA LEU A 14 10.21 42.96 -6.69
C LEU A 14 9.67 41.72 -7.39
N VAL A 15 9.08 41.86 -8.58
CA VAL A 15 8.60 40.71 -9.37
C VAL A 15 9.77 39.82 -9.81
N LEU A 16 10.89 40.40 -10.25
CA LEU A 16 12.10 39.63 -10.60
C LEU A 16 12.70 38.91 -9.39
N ILE A 17 12.77 39.53 -8.22
CA ILE A 17 13.25 38.89 -6.98
C ILE A 17 12.29 37.77 -6.54
N THR A 18 10.99 37.95 -6.69
CA THR A 18 9.98 36.92 -6.35
C THR A 18 10.04 35.73 -7.32
N VAL A 19 10.21 35.97 -8.63
CA VAL A 19 10.41 34.92 -9.63
C VAL A 19 11.73 34.18 -9.41
N LEU A 20 12.82 34.87 -9.03
CA LEU A 20 14.11 34.26 -8.73
C LEU A 20 14.08 33.44 -7.42
N LEU A 21 13.31 33.87 -6.42
CA LEU A 21 13.08 33.12 -5.17
C LEU A 21 12.20 31.88 -5.39
N ILE A 22 11.22 31.96 -6.29
CA ILE A 22 10.41 30.79 -6.69
C ILE A 22 11.25 29.82 -7.52
N SER A 23 12.07 30.29 -8.47
CA SER A 23 12.91 29.42 -9.30
C SER A 23 14.02 28.74 -8.50
N THR A 24 14.60 29.42 -7.51
CA THR A 24 15.59 28.84 -6.58
C THR A 24 14.95 27.85 -5.59
N SER A 25 13.70 28.08 -5.17
CA SER A 25 12.94 27.12 -4.36
C SER A 25 12.55 25.86 -5.16
N TYR A 26 12.20 26.02 -6.44
CA TYR A 26 11.95 24.90 -7.35
C TYR A 26 13.21 24.09 -7.67
N THR A 27 14.37 24.74 -7.84
CA THR A 27 15.64 24.02 -8.05
C THR A 27 16.17 23.38 -6.78
N LYS A 28 15.94 23.95 -5.60
CA LYS A 28 16.29 23.32 -4.31
C LYS A 28 15.37 22.13 -3.99
N ALA A 29 14.10 22.18 -4.40
CA ALA A 29 13.17 21.05 -4.31
C ALA A 29 13.51 19.91 -5.28
N GLN A 30 14.11 20.21 -6.45
CA GLN A 30 14.64 19.18 -7.35
C GLN A 30 16.02 18.63 -6.95
N ASN A 31 16.74 19.32 -6.06
CA ASN A 31 18.06 18.92 -5.54
C ASN A 31 18.05 18.44 -4.08
N VAL A 32 16.88 18.21 -3.47
CA VAL A 32 16.80 17.15 -2.46
C VAL A 32 17.11 15.89 -3.24
N SER A 33 18.35 15.42 -3.13
CA SER A 33 18.77 14.15 -3.71
C SER A 33 17.63 13.16 -3.51
N LYS A 34 17.25 12.46 -4.58
CA LYS A 34 16.29 11.36 -4.55
C LYS A 34 16.88 10.29 -3.63
N MET A 35 16.83 10.51 -2.31
CA MET A 35 17.44 9.66 -1.32
C MET A 35 16.73 8.33 -1.48
N LYS A 36 17.51 7.29 -1.78
CA LYS A 36 16.97 5.95 -1.89
C LYS A 36 16.21 5.65 -0.60
N LYS A 37 14.93 5.29 -0.73
CA LYS A 37 14.12 4.82 0.40
C LYS A 37 14.82 3.59 0.99
N LYS A 38 14.89 3.51 2.33
CA LYS A 38 15.64 2.47 3.03
C LYS A 38 14.74 1.38 3.59
N ILE A 39 15.24 0.15 3.60
CA ILE A 39 14.63 -0.99 4.25
C ILE A 39 15.60 -1.54 5.30
N LEU A 40 15.10 -1.81 6.50
CA LEU A 40 15.90 -2.33 7.60
C LEU A 40 15.82 -3.85 7.63
N PHE A 41 16.92 -4.54 7.35
CA PHE A 41 16.99 -6.00 7.48
C PHE A 41 17.48 -6.36 8.88
N VAL A 42 16.72 -7.21 9.57
CA VAL A 42 17.04 -7.75 10.89
C VAL A 42 17.60 -9.16 10.71
N VAL A 43 18.76 -9.40 11.29
CA VAL A 43 19.42 -10.72 11.35
C VAL A 43 19.78 -11.06 12.79
N THR A 44 19.80 -12.35 13.10
CA THR A 44 20.16 -12.84 14.44
C THR A 44 21.63 -12.58 14.75
N SER A 45 21.95 -12.42 16.03
CA SER A 45 23.30 -12.47 16.59
C SER A 45 23.61 -13.83 17.23
N HIS A 46 22.65 -14.77 17.25
CA HIS A 46 22.75 -16.05 17.93
C HIS A 46 23.33 -17.14 17.01
N ASP A 47 24.35 -17.86 17.48
CA ASP A 47 25.19 -18.74 16.66
C ASP A 47 25.05 -20.24 16.99
N LYS A 48 24.20 -20.64 17.94
CA LYS A 48 24.05 -22.04 18.39
C LYS A 48 22.59 -22.48 18.52
N LYS A 49 22.31 -23.75 18.30
CA LYS A 49 20.96 -24.32 18.50
C LYS A 49 20.76 -24.69 19.98
N GLY A 50 20.61 -23.70 20.85
CA GLY A 50 20.46 -23.90 22.28
C GLY A 50 21.65 -24.66 22.87
N ASN A 51 21.39 -25.77 23.57
CA ASN A 51 22.43 -26.57 24.23
C ASN A 51 22.95 -27.76 23.40
N THR A 52 22.59 -27.87 22.11
CA THR A 52 23.02 -29.01 21.28
C THR A 52 24.49 -28.95 20.87
N GLY A 53 25.10 -27.77 20.92
CA GLY A 53 26.45 -27.51 20.41
C GLY A 53 26.52 -27.33 18.89
N GLU A 54 25.42 -27.50 18.16
CA GLU A 54 25.35 -27.27 16.72
C GLU A 54 25.26 -25.77 16.40
N GLY A 55 25.97 -25.33 15.36
CA GLY A 55 25.92 -23.95 14.89
C GLY A 55 24.59 -23.58 14.23
N THR A 56 24.28 -22.27 14.22
CA THR A 56 23.21 -21.66 13.43
C THR A 56 23.50 -20.16 13.21
N GLY A 57 22.53 -19.43 12.71
CA GLY A 57 22.64 -18.02 12.35
C GLY A 57 21.44 -17.57 11.53
N PHE A 58 21.60 -16.49 10.77
CA PHE A 58 20.60 -16.10 9.78
C PHE A 58 20.71 -16.99 8.53
N TYR A 59 19.60 -17.41 7.95
CA TYR A 59 19.63 -18.24 6.75
C TYR A 59 19.95 -17.39 5.51
N LEU A 60 21.04 -17.68 4.80
CA LEU A 60 21.56 -16.77 3.76
C LEU A 60 20.55 -16.40 2.67
N SER A 61 19.78 -17.35 2.15
CA SER A 61 18.80 -17.06 1.08
C SER A 61 17.65 -16.19 1.55
N GLU A 62 17.35 -16.18 2.85
CA GLU A 62 16.32 -15.33 3.44
C GLU A 62 16.77 -13.86 3.56
N VAL A 63 18.07 -13.59 3.41
CA VAL A 63 18.61 -12.24 3.21
C VAL A 63 18.80 -11.96 1.73
N ALA A 64 19.53 -12.82 1.03
CA ALA A 64 20.00 -12.56 -0.33
C ALA A 64 18.86 -12.47 -1.36
N HIS A 65 17.82 -13.30 -1.24
CA HIS A 65 16.72 -13.30 -2.21
C HIS A 65 15.84 -12.04 -2.08
N PRO A 66 15.36 -11.63 -0.88
CA PRO A 66 14.67 -10.35 -0.73
C PRO A 66 15.56 -9.15 -1.07
N TRP A 67 16.85 -9.20 -0.69
CA TRP A 67 17.82 -8.15 -1.00
C TRP A 67 17.91 -7.90 -2.51
N GLU A 68 18.03 -8.96 -3.32
CA GLU A 68 18.13 -8.82 -4.77
C GLU A 68 16.88 -8.14 -5.35
N VAL A 69 15.68 -8.61 -4.97
CA VAL A 69 14.41 -8.06 -5.47
C VAL A 69 14.32 -6.55 -5.14
N LEU A 70 14.60 -6.18 -3.91
CA LEU A 70 14.39 -4.83 -3.41
C LEU A 70 15.48 -3.85 -3.89
N THR A 71 16.74 -4.28 -3.95
CA THR A 71 17.83 -3.43 -4.48
C THR A 71 17.72 -3.21 -5.98
N ASN A 72 17.28 -4.22 -6.75
CA ASN A 72 16.97 -4.06 -8.17
C ASN A 72 15.84 -3.04 -8.38
N ALA A 73 14.90 -2.92 -7.44
CA ALA A 73 13.84 -1.91 -7.45
C ALA A 73 14.27 -0.52 -6.93
N GLY A 74 15.56 -0.34 -6.60
CA GLY A 74 16.15 0.95 -6.23
C GLY A 74 16.13 1.30 -4.75
N TYR A 75 15.71 0.38 -3.87
CA TYR A 75 15.80 0.56 -2.41
C TYR A 75 17.23 0.33 -1.91
N ASP A 76 17.60 0.99 -0.81
CA ASP A 76 18.85 0.75 -0.08
C ASP A 76 18.57 -0.07 1.18
N ILE A 77 19.48 -0.96 1.57
CA ILE A 77 19.29 -1.89 2.70
C ILE A 77 20.35 -1.67 3.77
N ASP A 78 19.90 -1.40 5.00
CA ASP A 78 20.75 -1.41 6.19
C ASP A 78 20.50 -2.70 6.99
N PHE A 79 21.51 -3.19 7.71
CA PHE A 79 21.39 -4.35 8.58
C PHE A 79 21.46 -3.97 10.06
N VAL A 80 20.61 -4.61 10.87
CA VAL A 80 20.61 -4.53 12.32
C VAL A 80 20.58 -5.94 12.90
N SER A 81 21.26 -6.16 14.01
CA SER A 81 21.13 -7.38 14.80
C SER A 81 21.03 -7.04 16.29
N PRO A 82 20.49 -7.94 17.14
CA PRO A 82 20.36 -7.71 18.58
C PRO A 82 21.63 -7.19 19.26
N GLN A 83 22.80 -7.74 18.90
CA GLN A 83 24.09 -7.36 19.48
C GLN A 83 24.91 -6.39 18.61
N GLY A 84 24.50 -6.12 17.37
CA GLY A 84 25.33 -5.47 16.36
C GLY A 84 26.57 -6.29 16.00
N GLY A 85 27.42 -5.76 15.13
CA GLY A 85 28.65 -6.45 14.69
C GLY A 85 28.38 -7.59 13.69
N GLU A 86 29.25 -8.60 13.70
CA GLU A 86 29.20 -9.71 12.75
C GLU A 86 28.03 -10.65 13.05
N ALA A 87 27.11 -10.76 12.09
CA ALA A 87 25.98 -11.68 12.20
C ALA A 87 26.41 -13.10 11.75
N PRO A 88 26.15 -14.16 12.54
CA PRO A 88 26.48 -15.53 12.16
C PRO A 88 25.60 -15.98 10.99
N VAL A 89 26.20 -16.64 9.99
CA VAL A 89 25.50 -17.16 8.81
C VAL A 89 25.17 -18.65 8.96
N ASP A 90 23.97 -19.03 8.54
CA ASP A 90 23.52 -20.41 8.34
C ASP A 90 23.10 -20.62 6.87
N GLY A 91 23.06 -21.87 6.42
CA GLY A 91 22.59 -22.21 5.07
C GLY A 91 23.45 -21.65 3.94
N LEU A 92 24.76 -21.44 4.17
CA LEU A 92 25.68 -20.90 3.16
C LEU A 92 25.74 -21.81 1.92
N ASN A 93 25.11 -21.35 0.83
CA ASN A 93 25.13 -22.04 -0.46
C ASN A 93 25.44 -21.03 -1.58
N LEU A 94 26.68 -21.00 -2.04
CA LEU A 94 27.15 -20.12 -3.12
C LEU A 94 26.92 -20.69 -4.54
N GLY A 95 26.27 -21.85 -4.65
CA GLY A 95 25.75 -22.36 -5.92
C GLY A 95 24.48 -21.64 -6.37
N ASP A 96 23.73 -21.06 -5.43
CA ASP A 96 22.61 -20.18 -5.71
C ASP A 96 23.10 -18.81 -6.19
N ALA A 97 22.54 -18.31 -7.30
CA ALA A 97 23.02 -17.09 -7.95
C ALA A 97 22.82 -15.83 -7.10
N ALA A 98 21.68 -15.72 -6.40
CA ALA A 98 21.36 -14.56 -5.57
C ALA A 98 22.24 -14.56 -4.31
N ASN A 99 22.42 -15.72 -3.66
CA ASN A 99 23.37 -15.89 -2.55
C ASN A 99 24.78 -15.49 -2.96
N LYS A 100 25.27 -16.00 -4.10
CA LYS A 100 26.61 -15.67 -4.60
C LYS A 100 26.76 -14.18 -4.91
N LYS A 101 25.73 -13.55 -5.49
CA LYS A 101 25.73 -12.12 -5.80
C LYS A 101 25.80 -11.28 -4.52
N PHE A 102 24.94 -11.58 -3.53
CA PHE A 102 24.96 -10.89 -2.24
C PHE A 102 26.29 -11.09 -1.51
N TRP A 103 26.77 -12.34 -1.41
CA TRP A 103 27.98 -12.68 -0.66
C TRP A 103 29.26 -12.05 -1.21
N ASN A 104 29.28 -11.74 -2.52
CA ASN A 104 30.41 -11.10 -3.18
C ASN A 104 30.21 -9.58 -3.38
N ASP A 105 29.06 -9.01 -2.98
CA ASP A 105 28.85 -7.58 -3.00
C ASP A 105 29.59 -6.94 -1.82
N ALA A 106 30.68 -6.22 -2.10
CA ALA A 106 31.55 -5.67 -1.06
C ALA A 106 30.82 -4.71 -0.10
N VAL A 107 29.82 -3.95 -0.58
CA VAL A 107 29.08 -2.98 0.23
C VAL A 107 28.19 -3.72 1.21
N TYR A 108 27.39 -4.67 0.74
CA TYR A 108 26.45 -5.37 1.60
C TYR A 108 27.12 -6.44 2.47
N LYS A 109 28.22 -7.03 1.99
CA LYS A 109 29.08 -7.89 2.80
C LYS A 109 29.65 -7.14 4.01
N GLU A 110 30.18 -5.93 3.80
CA GLU A 110 30.64 -5.11 4.94
C GLU A 110 29.49 -4.78 5.90
N ARG A 111 28.30 -4.44 5.38
CA ARG A 111 27.15 -4.08 6.24
C ARG A 111 26.62 -5.26 7.05
N ILE A 112 26.66 -6.49 6.53
CA ILE A 112 26.22 -7.68 7.28
C ILE A 112 27.30 -8.17 8.27
N GLU A 113 28.60 -7.95 7.98
CA GLU A 113 29.71 -8.20 8.91
C GLU A 113 29.79 -7.12 10.02
N LYS A 114 29.17 -5.95 9.81
CA LYS A 114 29.15 -4.82 10.75
C LYS A 114 27.73 -4.29 10.94
N THR A 115 26.82 -5.19 11.33
CA THR A 115 25.43 -4.80 11.58
C THR A 115 25.34 -3.74 12.66
N ARG A 116 24.37 -2.84 12.52
CA ARG A 116 24.06 -1.85 13.54
C ARG A 116 23.41 -2.50 14.76
N LYS A 117 23.50 -1.84 15.91
CA LYS A 117 22.70 -2.15 17.09
C LYS A 117 21.32 -1.49 17.00
N PRO A 118 20.28 -2.02 17.68
CA PRO A 118 18.96 -1.40 17.67
C PRO A 118 18.99 0.07 18.15
N SER A 119 19.86 0.40 19.10
CA SER A 119 20.04 1.77 19.62
C SER A 119 20.54 2.79 18.59
N GLU A 120 21.09 2.34 17.46
CA GLU A 120 21.64 3.19 16.40
C GLU A 120 20.64 3.42 15.26
N ILE A 121 19.47 2.78 15.34
CA ILE A 121 18.45 2.83 14.31
C ILE A 121 17.50 3.99 14.58
N ASN A 122 17.30 4.84 13.57
CA ASN A 122 16.21 5.81 13.56
C ASN A 122 15.05 5.27 12.71
N PRO A 123 13.92 4.82 13.31
CA PRO A 123 12.83 4.16 12.59
C PRO A 123 12.22 5.00 11.45
N VAL A 124 12.25 6.34 11.55
CA VAL A 124 11.62 7.23 10.55
C VAL A 124 12.33 7.22 9.20
N GLN A 125 13.55 6.68 9.13
CA GLN A 125 14.32 6.58 7.88
C GLN A 125 13.91 5.38 7.02
N TYR A 126 13.11 4.45 7.58
CA TYR A 126 12.82 3.17 6.96
C TYR A 126 11.37 3.07 6.51
N VAL A 127 11.16 2.65 5.27
CA VAL A 127 9.82 2.39 4.71
C VAL A 127 9.36 0.96 4.96
N ALA A 128 10.28 0.07 5.33
CA ALA A 128 9.98 -1.29 5.73
C ALA A 128 11.05 -1.86 6.67
N ILE A 129 10.68 -2.89 7.40
CA ILE A 129 11.58 -3.76 8.18
C ILE A 129 11.36 -5.21 7.75
N HIS A 130 12.44 -5.96 7.59
CA HIS A 130 12.42 -7.36 7.17
C HIS A 130 13.21 -8.22 8.16
N TYR A 131 12.57 -9.19 8.80
CA TYR A 131 13.21 -10.16 9.68
C TYR A 131 13.56 -11.42 8.87
N ALA A 132 14.85 -11.59 8.59
CA ALA A 132 15.34 -12.87 8.06
C ALA A 132 15.28 -13.93 9.17
N GLY A 133 14.96 -15.17 8.81
CA GLY A 133 14.97 -16.29 9.72
C GLY A 133 16.32 -16.99 9.77
N GLY A 134 16.29 -18.32 9.79
CA GLY A 134 17.34 -19.15 10.38
C GLY A 134 17.09 -19.38 11.87
N HIS A 135 17.42 -20.58 12.36
CA HIS A 135 17.04 -21.01 13.71
C HIS A 135 17.53 -20.07 14.82
N GLY A 136 18.67 -19.39 14.64
CA GLY A 136 19.20 -18.42 15.62
C GLY A 136 18.19 -17.37 16.07
N ALA A 137 17.29 -16.93 15.17
CA ALA A 137 16.23 -15.96 15.44
C ALA A 137 15.33 -16.35 16.64
N MET A 138 15.17 -17.65 16.90
CA MET A 138 14.34 -18.15 17.98
C MET A 138 14.85 -17.76 19.38
N TRP A 139 16.14 -17.45 19.53
CA TRP A 139 16.75 -17.14 20.81
C TRP A 139 16.88 -15.66 21.12
N ASP A 140 16.92 -14.78 20.13
CA ASP A 140 17.27 -13.37 20.34
C ASP A 140 16.34 -12.35 19.68
N PHE A 141 15.29 -12.77 18.96
CA PHE A 141 14.32 -11.84 18.38
C PHE A 141 13.13 -11.56 19.31
N ALA A 142 12.47 -12.60 19.83
CA ALA A 142 11.16 -12.46 20.48
C ALA A 142 11.17 -11.53 21.70
N ASP A 143 12.25 -11.53 22.48
CA ASP A 143 12.37 -10.73 23.70
C ASP A 143 13.20 -9.45 23.50
N ASN A 144 13.61 -9.14 22.26
CA ASN A 144 14.31 -7.89 21.96
C ASN A 144 13.33 -6.71 21.86
N THR A 145 13.12 -6.05 22.99
CA THR A 145 12.18 -4.93 23.10
C THR A 145 12.56 -3.72 22.23
N ALA A 146 13.85 -3.50 21.97
CA ALA A 146 14.31 -2.40 21.12
C ALA A 146 13.95 -2.65 19.64
N LEU A 147 14.19 -3.85 19.12
CA LEU A 147 13.74 -4.24 17.78
C LEU A 147 12.22 -4.20 17.66
N ALA A 148 11.50 -4.68 18.68
CA ALA A 148 10.04 -4.62 18.69
C ALA A 148 9.52 -3.17 18.62
N ALA A 149 10.15 -2.24 19.34
CA ALA A 149 9.79 -0.82 19.31
C ALA A 149 10.09 -0.17 17.94
N ILE A 150 11.21 -0.51 17.32
CA ILE A 150 11.56 -0.03 15.96
C ILE A 150 10.51 -0.51 14.95
N ALA A 151 10.17 -1.80 14.98
CA ALA A 151 9.21 -2.39 14.07
C ALA A 151 7.79 -1.81 14.25
N ALA A 152 7.34 -1.67 15.51
CA ALA A 152 6.08 -1.00 15.83
C ALA A 152 6.07 0.43 15.26
N LYS A 153 7.14 1.19 15.43
CA LYS A 153 7.22 2.57 14.94
C LYS A 153 7.21 2.65 13.42
N ILE A 154 7.92 1.76 12.72
CA ILE A 154 7.90 1.68 11.25
C ILE A 154 6.47 1.36 10.78
N TYR A 155 5.83 0.37 11.40
CA TYR A 155 4.46 -0.02 11.07
C TYR A 155 3.45 1.11 11.32
N GLU A 156 3.53 1.82 12.44
CA GLU A 156 2.61 2.91 12.77
C GLU A 156 2.84 4.14 11.88
N ASN A 157 4.06 4.34 11.39
CA ASN A 157 4.39 5.37 10.40
C ASN A 157 3.99 4.97 8.96
N GLY A 158 3.22 3.89 8.78
CA GLY A 158 2.75 3.46 7.46
C GLY A 158 3.68 2.47 6.74
N GLY A 159 4.84 2.13 7.30
CA GLY A 159 5.77 1.17 6.71
C GLY A 159 5.31 -0.29 6.74
N ILE A 160 6.09 -1.19 6.13
CA ILE A 160 5.79 -2.63 6.07
C ILE A 160 6.65 -3.38 7.07
N VAL A 161 6.06 -4.35 7.76
CA VAL A 161 6.79 -5.32 8.57
C VAL A 161 6.76 -6.65 7.83
N SER A 162 7.93 -7.24 7.59
CA SER A 162 8.01 -8.51 6.89
C SER A 162 8.93 -9.49 7.59
N ALA A 163 8.69 -10.79 7.40
CA ALA A 163 9.50 -11.84 7.99
C ALA A 163 9.38 -13.15 7.21
N VAL A 164 10.34 -14.05 7.34
CA VAL A 164 10.28 -15.38 6.70
C VAL A 164 10.86 -16.46 7.62
N CYS A 165 10.33 -17.69 7.53
CA CYS A 165 10.85 -18.86 8.26
C CYS A 165 10.75 -18.66 9.79
N HIS A 166 11.88 -18.59 10.50
CA HIS A 166 11.93 -18.26 11.93
C HIS A 166 11.99 -16.76 12.23
N GLY A 167 12.18 -15.91 11.20
CA GLY A 167 12.15 -14.45 11.33
C GLY A 167 10.89 -13.90 12.04
N PRO A 168 9.69 -14.50 11.84
CA PRO A 168 8.48 -14.18 12.59
C PRO A 168 8.61 -14.27 14.12
N ALA A 169 9.65 -14.90 14.67
CA ALA A 169 9.98 -14.80 16.09
C ALA A 169 10.08 -13.33 16.55
N GLY A 170 10.56 -12.43 15.69
CA GLY A 170 10.62 -10.98 15.96
C GLY A 170 9.26 -10.29 16.02
N LEU A 171 8.20 -10.91 15.52
CA LEU A 171 6.83 -10.37 15.57
C LEU A 171 6.10 -10.71 16.87
N VAL A 172 6.52 -11.76 17.59
CA VAL A 172 5.80 -12.41 18.70
C VAL A 172 5.36 -11.43 19.79
N ASN A 173 6.22 -10.45 20.12
CA ASN A 173 5.96 -9.50 21.19
C ASN A 173 5.89 -8.04 20.71
N ILE A 174 5.75 -7.78 19.41
CA ILE A 174 5.51 -6.42 18.91
C ILE A 174 4.12 -5.99 19.36
N ARG A 175 4.05 -4.91 20.15
CA ARG A 175 2.81 -4.25 20.56
C ARG A 175 2.69 -2.89 19.89
N LEU A 176 1.49 -2.57 19.44
CA LEU A 176 1.15 -1.26 18.87
C LEU A 176 0.70 -0.31 20.00
N SER A 177 0.63 0.99 19.69
CA SER A 177 0.16 2.05 20.60
C SER A 177 -1.25 1.83 21.15
N ASN A 178 -2.08 1.05 20.44
CA ASN A 178 -3.40 0.63 20.91
C ASN A 178 -3.37 -0.51 21.95
N GLY A 179 -2.18 -0.99 22.32
CA GLY A 179 -1.96 -2.06 23.30
C GLY A 179 -2.08 -3.49 22.77
N ARG A 180 -2.57 -3.68 21.54
CA ARG A 180 -2.69 -5.00 20.89
C ARG A 180 -1.37 -5.47 20.29
N TYR A 181 -1.22 -6.77 20.13
CA TYR A 181 -0.10 -7.34 19.37
C TYR A 181 -0.25 -6.99 17.89
N LEU A 182 0.87 -6.77 17.20
CA LEU A 182 0.88 -6.50 15.75
C LEU A 182 0.14 -7.58 14.95
N VAL A 183 0.33 -8.85 15.35
CA VAL A 183 -0.22 -10.02 14.66
C VAL A 183 -1.69 -10.31 15.00
N ASP A 184 -2.25 -9.63 15.99
CA ASP A 184 -3.61 -9.90 16.48
C ASP A 184 -4.67 -9.60 15.41
N GLY A 185 -5.45 -10.64 15.05
CA GLY A 185 -6.47 -10.59 14.01
C GLY A 185 -5.92 -10.56 12.58
N LYS A 186 -4.61 -10.77 12.38
CA LYS A 186 -3.99 -10.78 11.04
C LYS A 186 -3.69 -12.19 10.58
N LYS A 187 -3.80 -12.40 9.27
CA LYS A 187 -3.27 -13.60 8.63
C LYS A 187 -1.74 -13.56 8.69
N ILE A 188 -1.14 -14.65 9.17
CA ILE A 188 0.30 -14.78 9.35
C ILE A 188 0.73 -16.19 8.94
N ASN A 189 1.98 -16.30 8.47
CA ASN A 189 2.68 -17.55 8.25
C ASN A 189 4.07 -17.48 8.94
N ALA A 190 4.68 -18.61 9.23
CA ALA A 190 6.02 -18.79 9.76
C ALA A 190 6.48 -20.24 9.53
N PHE A 191 7.70 -20.57 9.91
CA PHE A 191 8.13 -21.97 9.94
C PHE A 191 7.15 -22.79 10.78
N THR A 192 6.58 -23.81 10.16
CA THR A 192 5.44 -24.52 10.74
C THR A 192 5.88 -25.45 11.86
N ASN A 193 4.97 -25.76 12.77
CA ASN A 193 5.21 -26.77 13.79
C ASN A 193 5.60 -28.11 13.15
N GLU A 194 4.97 -28.48 12.03
CA GLU A 194 5.26 -29.72 11.32
C GLU A 194 6.64 -29.72 10.66
N GLU A 195 7.09 -28.59 10.10
CA GLU A 195 8.47 -28.44 9.61
C GLU A 195 9.49 -28.53 10.75
N GLU A 196 9.20 -27.93 11.92
CA GLU A 196 10.06 -28.01 13.11
C GLU A 196 10.25 -29.44 13.62
N VAL A 197 9.15 -30.21 13.66
CA VAL A 197 9.19 -31.64 14.00
C VAL A 197 9.97 -32.43 12.94
N ALA A 198 9.77 -32.12 11.65
CA ALA A 198 10.46 -32.81 10.56
C ALA A 198 11.99 -32.63 10.62
N VAL A 199 12.46 -31.46 11.07
CA VAL A 199 13.90 -31.21 11.31
C VAL A 199 14.37 -31.62 12.71
N LYS A 200 13.48 -32.17 13.55
CA LYS A 200 13.77 -32.69 14.90
C LYS A 200 14.27 -31.63 15.88
N LEU A 201 13.85 -30.38 15.72
CA LEU A 201 14.24 -29.26 16.58
C LEU A 201 13.07 -28.75 17.45
N ASP A 202 11.91 -29.39 17.38
CA ASP A 202 10.70 -29.06 18.15
C ASP A 202 10.88 -29.16 19.68
N LYS A 203 11.91 -29.91 20.13
CA LYS A 203 12.33 -30.02 21.54
C LYS A 203 13.56 -29.19 21.90
N VAL A 204 14.14 -28.49 20.91
CA VAL A 204 15.34 -27.67 21.07
C VAL A 204 14.99 -26.18 21.09
N VAL A 205 14.09 -25.75 20.21
CA VAL A 205 13.64 -24.36 20.16
C VAL A 205 12.95 -23.96 21.48
N PRO A 206 13.10 -22.70 21.93
CA PRO A 206 12.53 -22.24 23.22
C PRO A 206 10.99 -22.23 23.23
N PHE A 207 10.37 -22.17 22.06
CA PHE A 207 8.93 -22.30 21.86
C PHE A 207 8.65 -22.68 20.40
N LEU A 208 7.46 -23.23 20.14
CA LEU A 208 6.99 -23.48 18.79
C LEU A 208 6.41 -22.19 18.17
N LEU A 209 7.01 -21.72 17.08
CA LEU A 209 6.74 -20.37 16.54
C LEU A 209 5.30 -20.19 16.05
N GLU A 210 4.78 -21.12 15.24
CA GLU A 210 3.38 -21.10 14.78
C GLU A 210 2.41 -21.02 15.97
N SER A 211 2.57 -21.93 16.94
CA SER A 211 1.73 -21.96 18.14
C SER A 211 1.79 -20.64 18.91
N LYS A 212 2.99 -20.06 19.04
CA LYS A 212 3.19 -18.82 19.79
C LYS A 212 2.56 -17.61 19.11
N LEU A 213 2.57 -17.55 17.78
CA LEU A 213 1.91 -16.48 17.03
C LEU A 213 0.38 -16.60 17.15
N MET A 214 -0.17 -17.81 17.13
CA MET A 214 -1.61 -18.05 17.37
C MET A 214 -2.03 -17.62 18.78
N GLU A 215 -1.22 -17.88 19.81
CA GLU A 215 -1.45 -17.35 21.17
C GLU A 215 -1.51 -15.82 21.24
N ARG A 216 -0.94 -15.12 20.25
CA ARG A 216 -0.94 -13.65 20.14
C ARG A 216 -2.11 -13.12 19.29
N GLY A 217 -3.02 -13.99 18.87
CA GLY A 217 -4.20 -13.66 18.08
C GLY A 217 -4.02 -13.75 16.57
N ALA A 218 -2.89 -14.29 16.09
CA ALA A 218 -2.68 -14.48 14.65
C ALA A 218 -3.63 -15.54 14.08
N ILE A 219 -4.11 -15.30 12.86
CA ILE A 219 -4.84 -16.27 12.03
C ILE A 219 -3.79 -16.98 11.16
N PHE A 220 -3.41 -18.20 11.52
CA PHE A 220 -2.31 -18.88 10.83
C PHE A 220 -2.77 -19.51 9.50
N GLU A 221 -2.11 -19.17 8.40
CA GLU A 221 -2.30 -19.79 7.08
C GLU A 221 -1.00 -20.48 6.67
N LYS A 222 -1.08 -21.75 6.23
CA LYS A 222 0.11 -22.55 5.88
C LYS A 222 -0.12 -23.48 4.69
N SER A 223 0.97 -23.85 4.03
CA SER A 223 1.03 -24.90 3.01
C SER A 223 1.72 -26.15 3.57
N GLY A 224 1.77 -27.22 2.78
CA GLY A 224 2.57 -28.40 3.09
C GLY A 224 4.05 -28.08 3.27
N LEU A 225 4.78 -29.02 3.88
CA LEU A 225 6.21 -28.87 4.20
C LEU A 225 7.03 -28.40 2.99
N TRP A 226 7.91 -27.42 3.20
CA TRP A 226 8.86 -26.91 2.20
C TRP A 226 8.22 -26.25 0.97
N GLN A 227 6.91 -26.08 0.96
CA GLN A 227 6.22 -25.34 -0.09
C GLN A 227 6.40 -23.84 0.13
N SER A 228 6.61 -23.12 -0.97
CA SER A 228 6.60 -21.66 -0.94
C SER A 228 5.18 -21.19 -0.57
N HIS A 229 5.06 -20.36 0.48
CA HIS A 229 3.80 -19.76 0.89
C HIS A 229 4.08 -18.39 1.50
N VAL A 230 3.38 -17.37 0.99
CA VAL A 230 3.47 -15.98 1.46
C VAL A 230 2.09 -15.46 1.78
N VAL A 231 1.97 -14.85 2.96
CA VAL A 231 0.76 -14.17 3.42
C VAL A 231 1.04 -12.68 3.48
N THR A 232 0.13 -11.86 2.96
CA THR A 232 0.15 -10.40 3.11
C THR A 232 -1.16 -9.95 3.72
N ASP A 233 -1.10 -9.32 4.89
CA ASP A 233 -2.28 -8.77 5.56
C ASP A 233 -1.92 -7.46 6.27
N GLN A 234 -2.63 -6.38 5.92
CA GLN A 234 -2.50 -5.07 6.55
C GLN A 234 -1.05 -4.55 6.67
N ARG A 235 -0.22 -4.74 5.64
CA ARG A 235 1.23 -4.37 5.59
C ARG A 235 2.16 -5.25 6.44
N VAL A 236 1.66 -6.39 6.92
CA VAL A 236 2.47 -7.47 7.45
C VAL A 236 2.64 -8.53 6.36
N VAL A 237 3.88 -8.85 5.99
CA VAL A 237 4.21 -9.83 4.94
C VAL A 237 5.02 -10.97 5.55
N THR A 238 4.49 -12.18 5.57
CA THR A 238 5.18 -13.31 6.19
C THR A 238 5.29 -14.52 5.25
N GLY A 239 6.45 -15.18 5.25
CA GLY A 239 6.70 -16.39 4.47
C GLY A 239 7.06 -17.61 5.32
N GLN A 240 6.72 -18.80 4.83
CA GLN A 240 6.80 -20.03 5.62
C GLN A 240 8.23 -20.53 5.89
N ASN A 241 9.09 -20.52 4.89
CA ASN A 241 10.36 -21.27 4.89
C ASN A 241 11.35 -20.64 3.88
N PRO A 242 12.60 -21.14 3.75
CA PRO A 242 13.57 -20.58 2.81
C PRO A 242 13.06 -20.51 1.36
N GLN A 243 12.22 -21.45 0.93
CA GLN A 243 11.60 -21.48 -0.41
C GLN A 243 10.62 -20.30 -0.65
N SER A 244 10.23 -19.61 0.42
CA SER A 244 9.35 -18.44 0.38
C SER A 244 10.11 -17.12 0.30
N ALA A 245 11.45 -17.11 0.49
CA ALA A 245 12.23 -15.89 0.65
C ALA A 245 12.09 -14.89 -0.53
N LYS A 246 12.27 -15.36 -1.77
CA LYS A 246 12.11 -14.50 -2.95
C LYS A 246 10.69 -13.92 -3.06
N ALA A 247 9.67 -14.76 -2.86
CA ALA A 247 8.28 -14.35 -2.93
C ALA A 247 7.91 -13.34 -1.83
N VAL A 248 8.53 -13.43 -0.64
CA VAL A 248 8.41 -12.39 0.41
C VAL A 248 8.99 -11.06 -0.09
N GLY A 249 10.17 -11.07 -0.70
CA GLY A 249 10.77 -9.87 -1.30
C GLY A 249 9.86 -9.22 -2.36
N GLU A 250 9.25 -10.02 -3.23
CA GLU A 250 8.30 -9.58 -4.25
C GLU A 250 7.02 -9.01 -3.63
N ALA A 251 6.48 -9.64 -2.59
CA ALA A 251 5.30 -9.17 -1.87
C ALA A 251 5.58 -7.84 -1.12
N VAL A 252 6.75 -7.69 -0.50
CA VAL A 252 7.17 -6.42 0.11
C VAL A 252 7.29 -5.32 -0.95
N LEU A 253 7.92 -5.60 -2.09
CA LEU A 253 8.00 -4.64 -3.19
C LEU A 253 6.62 -4.23 -3.68
N SER A 254 5.72 -5.19 -3.89
CA SER A 254 4.34 -4.92 -4.30
C SER A 254 3.62 -4.03 -3.28
N ALA A 255 3.74 -4.33 -1.99
CA ALA A 255 3.14 -3.51 -0.94
C ALA A 255 3.73 -2.09 -0.89
N LEU A 256 5.05 -1.92 -1.08
CA LEU A 256 5.69 -0.62 -1.16
C LEU A 256 5.23 0.20 -2.37
N GLN A 257 5.00 -0.46 -3.51
CA GLN A 257 4.46 0.17 -4.70
C GLN A 257 3.00 0.56 -4.51
N GLN A 258 2.19 -0.29 -3.86
CA GLN A 258 0.80 0.04 -3.53
C GLN A 258 0.69 1.25 -2.59
N GLN A 259 1.62 1.43 -1.64
CA GLN A 259 1.66 2.63 -0.80
C GLN A 259 1.99 3.91 -1.58
N GLN A 260 2.62 3.78 -2.75
CA GLN A 260 2.95 4.88 -3.63
C GLN A 260 1.88 5.10 -4.70
N ALA A 261 0.90 4.19 -4.79
CA ALA A 261 -0.16 4.27 -5.76
C ALA A 261 -0.95 5.56 -5.55
N VAL A 262 -1.28 6.21 -6.67
CA VAL A 262 -2.11 7.41 -6.68
C VAL A 262 -3.51 7.01 -7.07
N ALA A 263 -4.49 7.32 -6.22
CA ALA A 263 -5.90 7.23 -6.58
C ALA A 263 -6.53 8.63 -6.50
N ARG A 264 -7.23 9.04 -7.56
CA ARG A 264 -7.84 10.37 -7.65
C ARG A 264 -9.25 10.33 -8.20
N LEU A 265 -10.09 11.20 -7.68
CA LEU A 265 -11.38 11.57 -8.25
C LEU A 265 -11.29 13.02 -8.71
N THR A 266 -11.56 13.27 -9.99
CA THR A 266 -11.57 14.62 -10.56
C THR A 266 -12.97 14.93 -11.05
N ARG A 267 -13.58 15.97 -10.47
CA ARG A 267 -14.91 16.46 -10.83
C ARG A 267 -14.81 17.69 -11.71
N TYR A 268 -15.59 17.70 -12.77
CA TYR A 268 -15.79 18.82 -13.67
C TYR A 268 -17.27 19.17 -13.73
N GLU A 269 -17.61 20.44 -13.58
CA GLU A 269 -18.96 20.93 -13.85
C GLU A 269 -18.92 21.73 -15.15
N VAL A 270 -19.34 21.10 -16.25
CA VAL A 270 -19.11 21.59 -17.60
C VAL A 270 -20.33 22.40 -18.07
N LYS A 271 -20.10 23.54 -18.72
CA LYS A 271 -21.16 24.32 -19.35
C LYS A 271 -21.84 23.48 -20.44
N PRO A 272 -23.19 23.51 -20.58
CA PRO A 272 -23.93 22.64 -21.49
C PRO A 272 -23.38 22.61 -22.92
N GLU A 273 -23.01 23.77 -23.47
CA GLU A 273 -22.50 23.93 -24.83
C GLU A 273 -21.13 23.28 -25.10
N TYR A 274 -20.37 22.94 -24.06
CA TYR A 274 -19.06 22.28 -24.17
C TYR A 274 -19.10 20.78 -23.83
N GLN A 275 -20.24 20.23 -23.40
CA GLN A 275 -20.31 18.87 -22.84
C GLN A 275 -19.78 17.80 -23.79
N ASP A 276 -20.18 17.82 -25.07
CA ASP A 276 -19.76 16.79 -26.04
C ASP A 276 -18.26 16.87 -26.35
N GLN A 277 -17.74 18.08 -26.52
CA GLN A 277 -16.31 18.31 -26.71
C GLN A 277 -15.50 17.83 -25.49
N PHE A 278 -16.01 18.10 -24.28
CA PHE A 278 -15.36 17.71 -23.03
C PHE A 278 -15.38 16.20 -22.82
N LYS A 279 -16.54 15.55 -23.03
CA LYS A 279 -16.66 14.08 -22.98
C LYS A 279 -15.74 13.42 -24.00
N LYS A 280 -15.60 13.99 -25.20
CA LYS A 280 -14.63 13.48 -26.20
C LYS A 280 -13.19 13.59 -25.69
N ALA A 281 -12.78 14.76 -25.19
CA ALA A 281 -11.42 14.96 -24.68
C ALA A 281 -11.09 14.01 -23.51
N ILE A 282 -12.04 13.84 -22.57
CA ILE A 282 -11.89 12.87 -21.47
C ILE A 282 -11.77 11.45 -22.02
N ARG A 283 -12.61 11.05 -22.99
CA ARG A 283 -12.55 9.72 -23.59
C ARG A 283 -11.18 9.45 -24.22
N ASP A 284 -10.66 10.41 -24.99
CA ASP A 284 -9.35 10.29 -25.63
C ASP A 284 -8.23 10.13 -24.57
N TYR A 285 -8.33 10.85 -23.44
CA TYR A 285 -7.41 10.69 -22.31
C TYR A 285 -7.55 9.34 -21.61
N VAL A 286 -8.77 8.90 -21.30
CA VAL A 286 -9.01 7.62 -20.61
C VAL A 286 -8.50 6.46 -21.46
N SER A 287 -8.79 6.46 -22.77
CA SER A 287 -8.27 5.44 -23.70
C SER A 287 -6.74 5.42 -23.72
N TYR A 288 -6.09 6.59 -23.78
CA TYR A 288 -4.64 6.68 -23.68
C TYR A 288 -4.12 6.15 -22.34
N ALA A 289 -4.76 6.51 -21.23
CA ALA A 289 -4.30 6.16 -19.88
C ALA A 289 -4.35 4.65 -19.63
N ILE A 290 -5.42 3.97 -20.03
CA ILE A 290 -5.59 2.53 -19.77
C ILE A 290 -4.58 1.66 -20.54
N ASP A 291 -4.04 2.16 -21.64
CA ASP A 291 -3.02 1.50 -22.46
C ASP A 291 -1.62 1.58 -21.82
N ILE A 292 -1.42 2.45 -20.83
CA ILE A 292 -0.15 2.54 -20.09
C ILE A 292 -0.06 1.39 -19.08
N GLU A 293 1.06 0.67 -19.07
CA GLU A 293 1.30 -0.44 -18.15
C GLU A 293 1.19 -0.02 -16.67
N SER A 294 1.73 1.15 -16.33
CA SER A 294 1.70 1.75 -15.00
C SER A 294 0.34 2.31 -14.56
N ASN A 295 -0.65 2.35 -15.46
CA ASN A 295 -2.04 2.63 -15.08
C ASN A 295 -2.69 1.36 -14.51
N ILE A 296 -3.28 1.48 -13.31
CA ILE A 296 -4.08 0.42 -12.71
C ILE A 296 -5.49 0.49 -13.30
N MET A 297 -6.10 1.66 -13.27
CA MET A 297 -7.44 1.92 -13.79
C MET A 297 -7.61 3.39 -14.18
N ALA A 298 -8.40 3.67 -15.22
CA ALA A 298 -8.89 5.01 -15.53
C ALA A 298 -10.28 4.87 -16.14
N GLU A 299 -11.25 5.61 -15.60
CA GLU A 299 -12.66 5.56 -16.00
C GLU A 299 -13.28 6.95 -15.91
N ALA A 300 -14.31 7.20 -16.70
CA ALA A 300 -15.02 8.45 -16.73
C ALA A 300 -16.54 8.30 -16.79
N TYR A 301 -17.20 9.19 -16.05
CA TYR A 301 -18.62 9.15 -15.78
C TYR A 301 -19.26 10.52 -15.93
N TYR A 302 -20.56 10.54 -16.20
CA TYR A 302 -21.40 11.69 -15.91
C TYR A 302 -22.49 11.31 -14.91
N GLU A 303 -22.98 12.28 -14.14
CA GLU A 303 -24.09 12.04 -13.21
C GLU A 303 -25.42 11.92 -13.96
N ARG A 304 -26.20 10.89 -13.64
CA ARG A 304 -27.50 10.64 -14.28
C ARG A 304 -28.46 11.81 -14.08
N GLU A 305 -28.47 12.39 -12.89
CA GLU A 305 -29.35 13.48 -12.49
C GLU A 305 -28.89 14.84 -13.05
N ASN A 306 -27.58 14.99 -13.32
CA ASN A 306 -27.03 16.19 -13.94
C ASN A 306 -25.85 15.83 -14.88
N PRO A 307 -26.12 15.61 -16.18
CA PRO A 307 -25.10 15.21 -17.15
C PRO A 307 -23.97 16.24 -17.40
N SER A 308 -24.09 17.44 -16.85
CA SER A 308 -23.04 18.47 -16.83
C SER A 308 -21.90 18.15 -15.87
N ILE A 309 -22.18 17.32 -14.85
CA ILE A 309 -21.18 16.91 -13.88
C ILE A 309 -20.49 15.66 -14.41
N LEU A 310 -19.21 15.81 -14.71
CA LEU A 310 -18.35 14.74 -15.19
C LEU A 310 -17.33 14.37 -14.12
N TRP A 311 -16.98 13.09 -14.07
CA TRP A 311 -15.99 12.53 -13.17
C TRP A 311 -14.93 11.77 -13.98
N ILE A 312 -13.67 11.94 -13.60
CA ILE A 312 -12.59 10.99 -13.92
C ILE A 312 -12.20 10.31 -12.62
N THR A 313 -12.18 8.99 -12.61
CA THR A 313 -11.62 8.19 -11.53
C THR A 313 -10.40 7.47 -12.07
N GLU A 314 -9.27 7.56 -11.38
CA GLU A 314 -8.02 7.00 -11.88
C GLU A 314 -7.15 6.46 -10.76
N ARG A 315 -6.46 5.36 -11.05
CA ARG A 315 -5.44 4.73 -10.21
C ARG A 315 -4.16 4.48 -10.99
N TRP A 316 -3.03 4.84 -10.40
CA TRP A 316 -1.69 4.70 -10.97
C TRP A 316 -0.77 4.04 -9.97
N VAL A 317 0.20 3.26 -10.44
CA VAL A 317 1.18 2.59 -9.56
C VAL A 317 2.08 3.58 -8.82
N SER A 318 2.24 4.80 -9.32
CA SER A 318 2.98 5.87 -8.63
C SER A 318 2.57 7.27 -9.08
N ILE A 319 2.95 8.27 -8.27
CA ILE A 319 2.78 9.69 -8.62
C ILE A 319 3.63 10.11 -9.81
N GLU A 320 4.82 9.54 -9.98
CA GLU A 320 5.70 9.91 -11.10
C GLU A 320 5.08 9.47 -12.43
N GLU A 321 4.54 8.26 -12.47
CA GLU A 321 3.84 7.70 -13.63
C GLU A 321 2.56 8.47 -13.95
N TRP A 322 1.80 8.85 -12.92
CA TRP A 322 0.64 9.73 -13.07
C TRP A 322 1.02 11.10 -13.65
N LEU A 323 2.03 11.78 -13.10
CA LEU A 323 2.50 13.08 -13.59
C LEU A 323 2.98 13.01 -15.04
N LYS A 324 3.70 11.93 -15.39
CA LYS A 324 4.11 11.66 -16.78
C LYS A 324 2.89 11.56 -17.69
N ALA A 325 1.87 10.76 -17.31
CA ALA A 325 0.63 10.66 -18.06
C ALA A 325 -0.12 11.99 -18.16
N LYS A 326 -0.08 12.83 -17.11
CA LYS A 326 -0.72 14.16 -17.12
C LYS A 326 -0.01 15.17 -18.01
N SER A 327 1.28 14.98 -18.29
CA SER A 327 2.04 15.83 -19.20
C SER A 327 1.77 15.55 -20.69
N ASN A 328 1.09 14.44 -21.00
CA ASN A 328 0.80 14.02 -22.37
C ASN A 328 -0.26 14.89 -23.08
N THR A 329 -0.20 14.94 -24.42
CA THR A 329 -1.09 15.71 -25.30
C THR A 329 -2.58 15.53 -25.00
N GLN A 330 -3.04 14.30 -24.76
CA GLN A 330 -4.44 13.98 -24.48
C GLN A 330 -4.89 14.62 -23.15
N SER A 331 -4.07 14.51 -22.10
CA SER A 331 -4.34 15.14 -20.81
C SER A 331 -4.31 16.68 -20.92
N GLN A 332 -3.33 17.24 -21.63
CA GLN A 332 -3.27 18.68 -21.86
C GLN A 332 -4.48 19.22 -22.63
N ALA A 333 -5.08 18.43 -23.52
CA ALA A 333 -6.31 18.82 -24.21
C ALA A 333 -7.49 18.97 -23.23
N VAL A 334 -7.63 18.08 -22.24
CA VAL A 334 -8.62 18.21 -21.17
C VAL A 334 -8.36 19.47 -20.35
N SER A 335 -7.11 19.71 -19.93
CA SER A 335 -6.74 20.90 -19.13
C SER A 335 -7.03 22.21 -19.86
N ARG A 336 -6.64 22.33 -21.15
CA ARG A 336 -6.93 23.53 -21.95
C ARG A 336 -8.42 23.80 -22.09
N LEU A 337 -9.21 22.74 -22.27
CA LEU A 337 -10.66 22.88 -22.38
C LEU A 337 -11.28 23.31 -21.04
N ALA A 338 -10.76 22.81 -19.92
CA ALA A 338 -11.20 23.18 -18.57
C ALA A 338 -11.06 24.68 -18.26
N GLU A 339 -10.10 25.39 -18.87
CA GLU A 339 -9.91 26.83 -18.68
C GLU A 339 -11.12 27.67 -19.15
N MET A 340 -11.90 27.16 -20.11
CA MET A 340 -13.03 27.90 -20.70
C MET A 340 -14.40 27.22 -20.52
N ALA A 341 -14.42 25.89 -20.39
CA ALA A 341 -15.63 25.08 -20.47
C ALA A 341 -16.31 24.82 -19.11
N LEU A 342 -15.71 25.20 -17.98
CA LEU A 342 -16.26 24.88 -16.66
C LEU A 342 -17.15 25.99 -16.09
N GLN A 343 -18.19 25.60 -15.37
CA GLN A 343 -19.07 26.46 -14.57
C GLN A 343 -18.44 26.75 -13.21
N THR A 344 -17.75 25.77 -12.62
CA THR A 344 -17.04 25.89 -11.35
C THR A 344 -15.58 25.46 -11.53
N PRO A 345 -14.65 25.93 -10.69
CA PRO A 345 -13.30 25.40 -10.67
C PRO A 345 -13.27 23.87 -10.57
N ILE A 346 -12.28 23.26 -11.22
CA ILE A 346 -12.02 21.82 -11.12
C ILE A 346 -11.84 21.41 -9.65
N LYS A 347 -12.44 20.28 -9.27
CA LYS A 347 -12.23 19.69 -7.94
C LYS A 347 -11.49 18.37 -8.07
N SER A 348 -10.28 18.32 -7.52
CA SER A 348 -9.43 17.12 -7.50
C SER A 348 -9.34 16.60 -6.09
N ILE A 349 -9.71 15.34 -5.87
CA ILE A 349 -9.74 14.68 -4.57
C ILE A 349 -8.73 13.54 -4.60
N SER A 350 -7.70 13.61 -3.76
CA SER A 350 -6.79 12.50 -3.52
C SER A 350 -7.45 11.51 -2.55
N ILE A 351 -7.44 10.23 -2.90
CA ILE A 351 -8.03 9.17 -2.08
C ILE A 351 -7.02 8.04 -1.89
N LYS A 352 -7.15 7.35 -0.77
CA LYS A 352 -6.41 6.15 -0.41
C LYS A 352 -7.37 4.96 -0.41
N ASP A 353 -7.19 4.04 -1.36
CA ASP A 353 -7.99 2.81 -1.43
C ASP A 353 -7.70 1.93 -0.19
N LEU A 354 -8.75 1.55 0.54
CA LEU A 354 -8.68 0.60 1.65
C LEU A 354 -8.87 -0.82 1.09
N GLU A 355 -8.01 -1.76 1.49
CA GLU A 355 -7.93 -3.13 0.89
C GLU A 355 -7.94 -3.09 -0.64
N THR A 356 -6.83 -2.63 -1.20
CA THR A 356 -6.59 -2.43 -2.62
C THR A 356 -7.00 -3.63 -3.49
N LEU A 357 -7.66 -3.33 -4.61
CA LEU A 357 -7.91 -4.30 -5.67
C LEU A 357 -6.71 -4.39 -6.62
N SER A 358 -6.45 -5.58 -7.15
CA SER A 358 -5.48 -5.77 -8.22
C SER A 358 -5.92 -5.06 -9.50
N LYS A 359 -4.97 -4.79 -10.42
CA LYS A 359 -5.27 -4.24 -11.75
C LYS A 359 -6.33 -5.06 -12.50
N GLN A 360 -6.27 -6.39 -12.41
CA GLN A 360 -7.25 -7.28 -13.03
C GLN A 360 -8.65 -7.15 -12.39
N GLN A 361 -8.71 -7.06 -11.06
CA GLN A 361 -9.98 -6.87 -10.34
C GLN A 361 -10.60 -5.51 -10.67
N TRP A 362 -9.80 -4.44 -10.71
CA TRP A 362 -10.25 -3.11 -11.12
C TRP A 362 -10.82 -3.07 -12.54
N ARG A 363 -10.18 -3.79 -13.47
CA ARG A 363 -10.55 -3.82 -14.90
C ARG A 363 -11.60 -4.88 -15.25
N LYS A 364 -12.26 -5.48 -14.25
CA LYS A 364 -13.41 -6.36 -14.49
C LYS A 364 -14.56 -5.50 -15.03
N THR A 365 -15.12 -5.91 -16.16
CA THR A 365 -16.20 -5.17 -16.83
C THR A 365 -17.53 -5.92 -16.75
N ALA A 366 -18.61 -5.18 -16.97
CA ALA A 366 -19.93 -5.76 -17.20
C ALA A 366 -19.97 -6.56 -18.50
N ASN A 367 -20.87 -7.53 -18.57
CA ASN A 367 -21.17 -8.24 -19.81
C ASN A 367 -21.99 -7.32 -20.73
N ILE A 368 -21.99 -7.60 -22.04
CA ILE A 368 -22.82 -6.83 -23.00
C ILE A 368 -24.30 -6.76 -22.60
N ALA A 369 -24.85 -7.87 -22.08
CA ALA A 369 -26.25 -7.99 -21.66
C ALA A 369 -26.58 -7.31 -20.32
N ASP A 370 -25.57 -6.87 -19.56
CA ASP A 370 -25.78 -6.25 -18.25
C ASP A 370 -26.33 -4.82 -18.38
N SER A 371 -27.21 -4.46 -17.45
CA SER A 371 -27.70 -3.10 -17.24
C SER A 371 -26.96 -2.46 -16.07
N GLN A 372 -25.65 -2.24 -16.23
CA GLN A 372 -24.75 -1.83 -15.15
C GLN A 372 -25.27 -0.60 -14.38
N LEU A 373 -25.22 -0.69 -13.05
CA LEU A 373 -25.46 0.42 -12.13
C LEU A 373 -24.12 0.78 -11.48
N THR A 374 -23.73 2.05 -11.57
CA THR A 374 -22.52 2.56 -10.91
C THR A 374 -22.92 3.63 -9.90
N ILE A 375 -22.48 3.46 -8.66
CA ILE A 375 -22.76 4.37 -7.55
C ILE A 375 -21.43 4.83 -6.99
N MET A 376 -21.36 6.13 -6.69
CA MET A 376 -20.32 6.69 -5.84
C MET A 376 -20.99 7.35 -4.64
N LEU A 377 -20.66 6.92 -3.42
CA LEU A 377 -21.23 7.46 -2.19
C LEU A 377 -20.15 8.12 -1.35
N PHE A 378 -20.23 9.45 -1.19
CA PHE A 378 -19.40 10.18 -0.24
C PHE A 378 -20.00 10.10 1.17
N VAL A 379 -19.17 9.75 2.14
CA VAL A 379 -19.54 9.59 3.54
C VAL A 379 -18.66 10.50 4.40
N ASP A 380 -19.29 11.30 5.24
CA ASP A 380 -18.60 12.18 6.19
C ASP A 380 -18.89 11.71 7.62
N ALA A 381 -17.95 10.97 8.21
CA ALA A 381 -18.09 10.36 9.52
C ALA A 381 -18.00 11.40 10.65
N LYS A 382 -18.72 11.16 11.76
CA LYS A 382 -18.53 11.95 12.99
C LYS A 382 -17.11 11.73 13.51
N ALA A 383 -16.46 12.80 13.97
CA ALA A 383 -15.13 12.70 14.57
C ALA A 383 -15.12 11.68 15.73
N GLY A 384 -14.06 10.87 15.79
CA GLY A 384 -13.92 9.76 16.75
C GLY A 384 -14.56 8.45 16.33
N THR A 385 -15.29 8.40 15.21
CA THR A 385 -15.97 7.18 14.71
C THR A 385 -15.35 6.58 13.45
N GLN A 386 -14.29 7.17 12.92
CA GLN A 386 -13.64 6.80 11.65
C GLN A 386 -13.07 5.38 11.70
N GLN A 387 -12.41 4.99 12.81
CA GLN A 387 -11.85 3.64 12.92
C GLN A 387 -12.96 2.57 12.92
N ARG A 388 -14.07 2.83 13.61
CA ARG A 388 -15.24 1.94 13.58
C ARG A 388 -15.78 1.78 12.16
N PHE A 389 -15.78 2.84 11.34
CA PHE A 389 -16.17 2.75 9.94
C PHE A 389 -15.27 1.80 9.16
N LYS A 390 -13.95 1.98 9.29
CA LYS A 390 -12.93 1.12 8.66
C LYS A 390 -13.09 -0.33 9.10
N ASP A 391 -13.28 -0.58 10.39
CA ASP A 391 -13.43 -1.93 10.95
C ASP A 391 -14.71 -2.62 10.43
N VAL A 392 -15.83 -1.89 10.36
CA VAL A 392 -17.09 -2.41 9.82
C VAL A 392 -16.93 -2.81 8.36
N TYR A 393 -16.30 -1.97 7.54
CA TYR A 393 -16.04 -2.29 6.14
C TYR A 393 -14.98 -3.36 5.95
N HIS A 394 -14.00 -3.46 6.85
CA HIS A 394 -12.96 -4.49 6.80
C HIS A 394 -13.58 -5.90 6.86
N VAL A 395 -14.62 -6.06 7.68
CA VAL A 395 -15.36 -7.32 7.79
C VAL A 395 -16.32 -7.52 6.61
N ALA A 396 -16.98 -6.46 6.14
CA ALA A 396 -18.08 -6.59 5.20
C ALA A 396 -17.62 -6.63 3.73
N MET A 397 -16.58 -5.86 3.37
CA MET A 397 -16.17 -5.68 1.98
C MET A 397 -15.69 -6.96 1.27
N PRO A 398 -14.95 -7.89 1.91
CA PRO A 398 -14.65 -9.18 1.29
C PRO A 398 -15.92 -9.97 0.92
N GLN A 399 -16.96 -9.88 1.76
CA GLN A 399 -18.24 -10.52 1.52
C GLN A 399 -18.97 -9.83 0.37
N PHE A 400 -18.98 -8.48 0.33
CA PHE A 400 -19.58 -7.72 -0.77
C PHE A 400 -18.95 -8.05 -2.13
N ARG A 401 -17.61 -8.13 -2.17
CA ARG A 401 -16.86 -8.49 -3.38
C ARG A 401 -17.16 -9.91 -3.87
N SER A 402 -17.66 -10.78 -2.99
CA SER A 402 -18.06 -12.15 -3.34
C SER A 402 -19.53 -12.28 -3.76
N GLU A 403 -20.33 -11.22 -3.64
CA GLU A 403 -21.75 -11.27 -3.96
C GLU A 403 -22.01 -11.48 -5.47
N PRO A 404 -22.99 -12.34 -5.82
CA PRO A 404 -23.44 -12.45 -7.20
C PRO A 404 -23.92 -11.10 -7.74
N GLY A 405 -23.35 -10.69 -8.88
CA GLY A 405 -23.74 -9.45 -9.55
C GLY A 405 -22.94 -8.21 -9.13
N VAL A 406 -22.04 -8.29 -8.15
CA VAL A 406 -21.04 -7.25 -7.89
C VAL A 406 -19.90 -7.36 -8.90
N ILE A 407 -19.64 -6.25 -9.61
CA ILE A 407 -18.51 -6.11 -10.52
C ILE A 407 -17.32 -5.59 -9.71
N THR A 408 -17.51 -4.46 -9.03
CA THR A 408 -16.49 -3.78 -8.24
C THR A 408 -17.12 -3.21 -6.98
N TYR A 409 -16.42 -3.36 -5.86
CA TYR A 409 -16.77 -2.69 -4.61
C TYR A 409 -15.47 -2.23 -3.94
N GLN A 410 -15.29 -0.92 -3.83
CA GLN A 410 -14.10 -0.30 -3.25
C GLN A 410 -14.52 0.76 -2.23
N LEU A 411 -13.88 0.75 -1.07
CA LEU A 411 -13.92 1.85 -0.12
C LEU A 411 -12.59 2.62 -0.13
N SER A 412 -12.64 3.93 -0.17
CA SER A 412 -11.46 4.78 -0.10
C SER A 412 -11.63 5.88 0.96
N GLU A 413 -10.52 6.24 1.59
CA GLU A 413 -10.42 7.37 2.54
C GLU A 413 -9.88 8.60 1.80
N LEU A 414 -10.39 9.80 2.08
CA LEU A 414 -9.83 11.02 1.50
C LEU A 414 -8.53 11.38 2.22
N GLU A 415 -7.48 11.71 1.47
CA GLU A 415 -6.16 11.98 2.08
C GLU A 415 -6.12 13.30 2.87
N GLU A 416 -7.03 14.22 2.57
CA GLU A 416 -7.10 15.55 3.23
C GLU A 416 -7.89 15.53 4.55
N ASP A 417 -8.76 14.54 4.76
CA ASP A 417 -9.63 14.44 5.93
C ASP A 417 -9.96 12.97 6.24
N ASP A 418 -9.40 12.46 7.34
CA ASP A 418 -9.57 11.06 7.78
C ASP A 418 -11.01 10.71 8.20
N THR A 419 -11.89 11.71 8.30
CA THR A 419 -13.33 11.54 8.54
C THR A 419 -14.12 11.31 7.26
N GLN A 420 -13.52 11.55 6.10
CA GLN A 420 -14.21 11.49 4.82
C GLN A 420 -13.82 10.24 4.04
N PHE A 421 -14.85 9.60 3.50
CA PHE A 421 -14.75 8.37 2.77
C PHE A 421 -15.57 8.43 1.49
N VAL A 422 -15.23 7.55 0.55
CA VAL A 422 -15.99 7.35 -0.67
C VAL A 422 -16.07 5.87 -0.98
N THR A 423 -17.28 5.36 -1.20
CA THR A 423 -17.45 4.03 -1.81
C THR A 423 -17.63 4.18 -3.31
N TYR A 424 -17.11 3.22 -4.04
CA TYR A 424 -17.24 3.09 -5.48
C TYR A 424 -17.76 1.70 -5.82
N GLU A 425 -18.98 1.64 -6.31
CA GLU A 425 -19.79 0.43 -6.34
C GLU A 425 -20.34 0.21 -7.76
N LYS A 426 -20.04 -0.95 -8.34
CA LYS A 426 -20.53 -1.36 -9.66
C LYS A 426 -21.30 -2.66 -9.54
N PHE A 427 -22.56 -2.64 -9.95
CA PHE A 427 -23.44 -3.79 -10.00
C PHE A 427 -23.83 -4.10 -11.43
N ARG A 428 -23.98 -5.39 -11.77
CA ARG A 428 -24.41 -5.84 -13.11
C ARG A 428 -25.83 -5.37 -13.46
N SER A 429 -26.67 -5.12 -12.46
CA SER A 429 -28.05 -4.68 -12.65
C SER A 429 -28.63 -4.00 -11.41
N ASN A 430 -29.77 -3.34 -11.57
CA ASN A 430 -30.53 -2.83 -10.42
C ASN A 430 -30.98 -3.98 -9.49
N ALA A 431 -31.29 -5.16 -10.03
CA ALA A 431 -31.67 -6.32 -9.22
C ALA A 431 -30.51 -6.78 -8.31
N ALA A 432 -29.27 -6.77 -8.82
CA ALA A 432 -28.09 -7.08 -8.01
C ALA A 432 -27.88 -6.04 -6.89
N PHE A 433 -28.11 -4.75 -7.18
CA PHE A 433 -28.08 -3.72 -6.15
C PHE A 433 -29.17 -3.90 -5.09
N GLN A 434 -30.41 -4.23 -5.48
CA GLN A 434 -31.47 -4.54 -4.52
C GLN A 434 -31.16 -5.77 -3.67
N TYR A 435 -30.51 -6.79 -4.24
CA TYR A 435 -30.00 -7.92 -3.46
C TYR A 435 -28.98 -7.47 -2.41
N HIS A 436 -28.00 -6.64 -2.81
CA HIS A 436 -26.97 -6.12 -1.91
C HIS A 436 -27.58 -5.36 -0.72
N LEU A 437 -28.61 -4.53 -0.94
CA LEU A 437 -29.31 -3.82 0.14
C LEU A 437 -30.02 -4.74 1.14
N ASN A 438 -30.32 -5.98 0.76
CA ASN A 438 -30.93 -7.00 1.62
C ASN A 438 -29.91 -8.04 2.12
N PHE A 439 -28.64 -7.93 1.74
CA PHE A 439 -27.60 -8.88 2.09
C PHE A 439 -27.19 -8.70 3.57
N PRO A 440 -27.28 -9.71 4.44
CA PRO A 440 -27.09 -9.53 5.88
C PRO A 440 -25.79 -8.80 6.29
N PRO A 441 -24.64 -9.03 5.64
CA PRO A 441 -23.39 -8.28 5.91
C PRO A 441 -23.46 -6.76 5.67
N ILE A 442 -24.45 -6.24 4.93
CA ILE A 442 -24.62 -4.78 4.77
C ILE A 442 -25.18 -4.11 6.02
N ARG A 443 -25.84 -4.87 6.90
CA ARG A 443 -26.57 -4.30 8.05
C ARG A 443 -25.68 -3.47 8.98
N PRO A 444 -24.49 -3.93 9.43
CA PRO A 444 -23.60 -3.12 10.25
C PRO A 444 -23.16 -1.82 9.55
N VAL A 445 -23.00 -1.84 8.22
CA VAL A 445 -22.68 -0.66 7.41
C VAL A 445 -23.85 0.33 7.43
N ILE A 446 -25.07 -0.13 7.15
CA ILE A 446 -26.28 0.72 7.17
C ILE A 446 -26.54 1.29 8.56
N ASP A 447 -26.38 0.49 9.61
CA ASP A 447 -26.52 0.94 11.01
C ASP A 447 -25.50 2.04 11.35
N TYR A 448 -24.26 1.92 10.86
CA TYR A 448 -23.27 2.97 10.98
C TYR A 448 -23.70 4.24 10.21
N LEU A 449 -24.07 4.10 8.93
CA LEU A 449 -24.46 5.22 8.07
C LEU A 449 -25.65 5.99 8.64
N ASN A 450 -26.61 5.32 9.29
CA ASN A 450 -27.78 5.96 9.89
C ASN A 450 -27.50 6.64 11.26
N SER A 451 -26.38 6.32 11.91
CA SER A 451 -26.12 6.80 13.30
C SER A 451 -24.90 7.71 13.42
N SER A 452 -23.89 7.51 12.58
CA SER A 452 -22.50 7.92 12.86
C SER A 452 -21.90 8.86 11.81
N ILE A 453 -22.71 9.41 10.90
CA ILE A 453 -22.27 10.41 9.91
C ILE A 453 -22.72 11.82 10.31
N LYS A 454 -22.02 12.85 9.82
CA LYS A 454 -22.27 14.27 10.16
C LYS A 454 -23.61 14.77 9.63
N LYS A 455 -24.01 14.36 8.42
CA LYS A 455 -25.24 14.84 7.75
C LYS A 455 -26.11 13.66 7.33
N GLN A 456 -27.36 13.65 7.81
CA GLN A 456 -28.39 12.71 7.40
C GLN A 456 -29.32 13.35 6.35
N PRO A 457 -29.99 12.53 5.51
CA PRO A 457 -29.76 11.10 5.31
C PRO A 457 -28.49 10.84 4.47
N PHE A 458 -27.84 9.67 4.63
CA PHE A 458 -26.59 9.35 3.91
C PHE A 458 -26.75 9.36 2.38
N GLN A 459 -27.97 9.14 1.89
CA GLN A 459 -28.36 9.18 0.48
C GLN A 459 -28.05 10.53 -0.19
N ASN A 460 -27.91 11.61 0.58
CA ASN A 460 -27.49 12.90 0.05
C ASN A 460 -26.04 12.91 -0.49
N GLY A 461 -25.22 11.94 -0.10
CA GLY A 461 -23.87 11.74 -0.64
C GLY A 461 -23.82 10.81 -1.86
N LEU A 462 -24.96 10.33 -2.34
CA LEU A 462 -25.05 9.34 -3.42
C LEU A 462 -25.03 10.02 -4.79
N HIS A 463 -24.15 9.53 -5.67
CA HIS A 463 -24.05 9.94 -7.06
C HIS A 463 -24.30 8.72 -7.97
N ASN A 464 -25.35 8.77 -8.80
CA ASN A 464 -25.60 7.75 -9.80
C ASN A 464 -24.82 8.07 -11.07
N LEU A 465 -23.88 7.20 -11.42
CA LEU A 465 -22.92 7.44 -12.48
C LEU A 465 -23.27 6.66 -13.74
N ILE A 466 -23.15 7.33 -14.90
CA ILE A 466 -23.20 6.70 -16.22
C ILE A 466 -21.81 6.73 -16.83
N GLU A 467 -21.25 5.55 -17.05
CA GLU A 467 -19.94 5.36 -17.67
C GLU A 467 -19.98 5.78 -19.14
N PHE A 468 -18.97 6.54 -19.58
CA PHE A 468 -18.77 6.86 -21.00
C PHE A 468 -17.36 6.61 -21.51
N ALA A 469 -16.42 6.23 -20.62
CA ALA A 469 -15.10 5.70 -20.96
C ALA A 469 -14.53 4.87 -19.78
N PRO A 470 -13.85 3.75 -20.01
CA PRO A 470 -13.78 3.06 -21.28
C PRO A 470 -15.10 2.31 -21.53
N LEU A 471 -15.64 2.38 -22.74
CA LEU A 471 -16.86 1.63 -23.11
C LEU A 471 -16.50 0.17 -23.44
N ILE A 472 -15.88 -0.54 -22.49
CA ILE A 472 -15.46 -1.94 -22.65
C ILE A 472 -16.47 -2.83 -21.91
N ARG A 473 -17.10 -3.76 -22.62
CA ARG A 473 -17.96 -4.82 -22.07
C ARG A 473 -17.50 -6.18 -22.55
N GLN A 474 -17.60 -7.19 -21.68
CA GLN A 474 -17.24 -8.59 -21.96
C GLN A 474 -18.32 -9.33 -22.75
#